data_AF-N8YBC4-F1
#
_entry.id   AF-N8YBC4-F1
#
_cell.length_a   1.000
_cell.length_b   1.000
_cell.length_c   1.000
_cell.angle_alpha   90.00
_cell.angle_beta   90.00
_cell.angle_gamma   90.00
#
_symmetry.space_group_name_H-M   'P 1'
#
loop_
_entity.id
_entity.type
_entity.pdbx_description
1 polymer ?
#
loop_
_entity_poly.entity_id
_entity_poly.type
_entity_poly.pdbx_seq_one_letter_code
_entity_poly.pdbx_strand_id
1 'polypeptide(L)' 'MGICVSRNINGISINASEYLLDDDDNVKKFLDEDIAKKYLIDQGFNDEDIYWMKFEAI' A
#
# COMPACT_ATOMS: atom_id res chain seq x y z
N MET A 1 4.23 10.31 11.96
CA MET A 1 3.69 10.24 10.59
C MET A 1 4.18 8.95 10.02
N GLY A 2 3.28 8.06 9.62
CA GLY A 2 3.63 6.83 8.92
C GLY A 2 3.10 6.86 7.49
N ILE A 3 3.57 5.96 6.64
CA ILE A 3 3.01 5.74 5.30
C ILE A 3 2.12 4.51 5.33
N CYS A 4 0.92 4.59 4.76
CA CYS A 4 0.09 3.43 4.47
C CYS A 4 0.05 3.19 2.95
N VAL A 5 -0.24 1.94 2.58
CA VAL A 5 -0.38 1.53 1.18
C VAL A 5 -1.83 1.21 0.91
N SER A 6 -2.36 1.69 -0.21
CA SER A 6 -3.71 1.36 -0.65
C SER A 6 -3.80 1.19 -2.16
N ARG A 7 -4.84 0.49 -2.62
CA ARG A 7 -5.17 0.36 -4.05
C ARG A 7 -6.64 0.64 -4.28
N ASN A 8 -6.98 1.03 -5.51
CA ASN A 8 -8.37 1.23 -5.90
C ASN A 8 -9.11 -0.12 -5.98
N ILE A 9 -10.32 -0.21 -5.44
CA ILE A 9 -11.17 -1.40 -5.59
C ILE A 9 -11.53 -1.58 -7.07
N ASN A 10 -11.24 -2.77 -7.63
CA ASN A 10 -11.43 -3.13 -9.04
C ASN A 10 -10.71 -2.17 -10.02
N GLY A 11 -9.66 -1.47 -9.59
CA GLY A 11 -8.97 -0.47 -10.41
C GLY A 11 -9.76 0.83 -10.66
N ILE A 12 -10.91 1.02 -10.00
CA ILE A 12 -11.79 2.19 -10.19
C ILE A 12 -11.47 3.26 -9.16
N SER A 13 -10.93 4.40 -9.60
CA SER A 13 -10.43 5.47 -8.71
C SER A 13 -11.48 6.25 -7.93
N ILE A 14 -12.77 6.18 -8.33
CA ILE A 14 -13.88 6.83 -7.61
C ILE A 14 -14.39 6.00 -6.42
N ASN A 15 -14.01 4.72 -6.33
CA ASN A 15 -14.38 3.86 -5.23
C ASN A 15 -13.50 4.11 -3.99
N ALA A 16 -13.92 3.57 -2.85
CA ALA A 16 -13.07 3.47 -1.68
C ALA A 16 -11.80 2.67 -1.99
N SER A 17 -10.72 2.95 -1.26
CA SER A 17 -9.47 2.21 -1.36
C SER A 17 -9.50 0.94 -0.49
N GLU A 18 -8.80 -0.09 -0.94
CA GLU A 18 -8.42 -1.25 -0.15
C GLU A 18 -7.01 -1.01 0.43
N TYR A 19 -6.86 -1.12 1.74
CA TYR A 19 -5.60 -0.85 2.44
C TYR A 19 -4.84 -2.14 2.72
N LEU A 20 -3.51 -2.04 2.71
CA LEU A 20 -2.65 -3.11 3.20
C LEU A 20 -2.79 -3.22 4.73
N LEU A 21 -3.10 -4.42 5.20
CA LEU A 21 -3.28 -4.70 6.62
C LEU A 21 -2.05 -5.40 7.23
N ASP A 22 -1.89 -5.29 8.54
CA ASP A 22 -0.98 -6.10 9.35
C ASP A 22 -1.64 -7.38 9.85
N ASP A 23 -0.91 -8.17 10.63
CA ASP A 23 -1.35 -9.48 11.13
C ASP A 23 -2.50 -9.38 12.14
N ASP A 24 -2.79 -8.18 12.65
CA ASP A 24 -3.87 -7.89 13.60
C ASP A 24 -5.08 -7.22 12.90
N ASP A 25 -5.17 -7.30 11.57
CA ASP A 25 -6.19 -6.65 10.71
C ASP A 25 -6.24 -5.11 10.80
N ASN A 26 -5.17 -4.46 11.29
CA ASN A 26 -5.06 -3.01 11.30
C ASN A 26 -4.36 -2.50 10.03
N VAL A 27 -4.56 -1.23 9.68
CA VAL A 27 -3.84 -0.61 8.57
C VAL A 27 -2.34 -0.65 8.85
N LYS A 28 -1.59 -1.32 7.96
CA LYS A 28 -0.14 -1.44 8.08
C LYS A 28 0.52 -0.09 7.89
N LYS A 29 1.37 0.29 8.85
CA LYS A 29 2.11 1.56 8.84
C LYS A 29 3.59 1.30 8.61
N PHE A 30 4.16 2.03 7.67
CA PHE A 30 5.58 2.07 7.38
C PHE A 30 6.18 3.39 7.84
N LEU A 31 7.49 3.40 8.06
CA LEU A 31 8.22 4.61 8.43
C LEU A 31 8.23 5.63 7.29
N ASP A 32 8.43 5.15 6.06
CA ASP A 32 8.45 5.94 4.83
C ASP A 32 8.00 5.09 3.62
N GLU A 33 7.91 5.75 2.46
CA GLU A 33 7.47 5.14 1.21
C GLU A 33 8.48 4.12 0.66
N ASP A 34 9.78 4.33 0.86
CA ASP A 34 10.82 3.43 0.36
C ASP A 34 10.78 2.08 1.09
N ILE A 35 10.55 2.10 2.41
CA ILE A 35 10.35 0.89 3.21
C ILE A 35 9.06 0.17 2.79
N ALA A 36 7.98 0.91 2.49
CA ALA A 36 6.73 0.32 2.02
C ALA A 36 6.91 -0.38 0.66
N LYS A 37 7.58 0.26 -0.30
CA LYS A 37 7.89 -0.33 -1.61
C LYS A 37 8.79 -1.55 -1.49
N LYS A 38 9.84 -1.48 -0.67
CA LYS A 38 10.72 -2.61 -0.42
C LYS A 38 9.95 -3.80 0.15
N TYR A 39 9.05 -3.57 1.09
CA TYR A 39 8.18 -4.62 1.63
C TYR A 39 7.34 -5.30 0.55
N LEU A 40 6.71 -4.53 -0.34
CA LEU A 40 5.91 -5.07 -1.44
C LEU A 40 6.76 -5.91 -2.41
N ILE A 41 7.95 -5.44 -2.77
CA ILE A 41 8.90 -6.18 -3.61
C ILE A 41 9.31 -7.49 -2.93
N ASP A 42 9.62 -7.45 -1.63
CA ASP A 42 9.97 -8.64 -0.84
C ASP A 42 8.79 -9.63 -0.73
N GLN A 43 7.54 -9.18 -0.92
CA GLN A 43 6.33 -10.01 -1.05
C GLN A 43 6.04 -10.50 -2.48
N GLY A 44 6.88 -10.14 -3.46
CA GLY A 44 6.77 -10.61 -4.85
C GLY A 44 6.00 -9.69 -5.79
N PHE A 45 5.62 -8.49 -5.36
CA PHE A 45 5.06 -7.47 -6.26
C PHE A 45 6.17 -6.88 -7.14
N ASN A 46 5.86 -6.68 -8.42
CA ASN A 46 6.78 -6.01 -9.34
C ASN A 46 6.48 -4.49 -9.42
N ASP A 47 7.33 -3.75 -10.14
CA ASP A 47 7.17 -2.30 -10.29
C ASP A 47 5.84 -1.90 -10.97
N GLU A 48 5.32 -2.73 -11.89
CA GLU A 48 4.04 -2.49 -12.56
C GLU A 48 2.86 -2.63 -11.61
N ASP A 49 2.89 -3.63 -10.71
CA ASP A 49 1.87 -3.80 -9.68
C ASP A 49 1.87 -2.61 -8.70
N ILE A 50 3.08 -2.19 -8.30
CA ILE A 50 3.29 -1.10 -7.34
C ILE A 50 2.90 0.25 -7.92
N TYR A 51 3.08 0.45 -9.23
CA TYR A 51 2.79 1.71 -9.91
C TYR A 51 1.35 2.21 -9.70
N TRP A 52 0.39 1.29 -9.56
CA TRP A 52 -1.02 1.62 -9.37
C TRP A 52 -1.43 1.78 -7.90
N MET A 53 -0.50 1.57 -6.95
CA MET A 53 -0.74 1.72 -5.53
C MET A 53 -0.53 3.18 -5.08
N LYS A 54 -1.21 3.56 -4.01
CA LYS A 54 -1.10 4.86 -3.36
C LYS A 54 -0.31 4.72 -2.06
N PHE A 55 0.56 5.69 -1.82
CA PHE A 55 1.38 5.81 -0.62
C PHE A 55 1.03 7.13 0.07
N GLU A 56 0.37 7.04 1.22
CA GLU A 56 -0.25 8.21 1.86
C GLU A 56 0.19 8.33 3.31
N ALA A 57 0.39 9.57 3.77
CA ALA A 57 0.74 9.84 5.15
C ALA A 57 -0.48 9.67 6.07
N ILE A 58 -0.26 9.04 7.22
CA ILE A 58 -1.25 8.83 8.29
C ILE A 58 -0.71 9.23 9.67
#